data_AF-A0A956XSM3-F1
#
_entry.id   AF-A0A956XSM3-F1
#
_cell.length_a   1.000
_cell.length_b   1.000
_cell.length_c   1.000
_cell.angle_alpha   90.00
_cell.angle_beta   90.00
_cell.angle_gamma   90.00
#
_symmetry.space_group_name_H-M   'P 1'
#
loop_
_entity.id
_entity.type
_entity.pdbx_description
1 polymer ?
#
loop_
_entity_poly.entity_id
_entity_poly.type
_entity_poly.pdbx_seq_one_letter_code
_entity_poly.pdbx_strand_id
1 'polypeptide(L)'
;TNRADAVESVNSMLADVENGTFWSPTVTDPAAMVDLLKERHVRYVTWADWLRLDQLELERGQQSGRPRRKFTTIEAMLEALDEAKKAAPGD
;
A
#
# COMPACT_ATOMS: atom_id res chain seq x y z
N THR A 1 22.93 1.43 2.92
CA THR A 1 22.83 1.27 4.39
C THR A 1 21.55 0.54 4.76
N ASN A 2 20.36 1.00 4.34
CA ASN A 2 19.07 0.40 4.72
C ASN A 2 18.90 -1.09 4.35
N ARG A 3 19.50 -1.56 3.23
CA ARG A 3 19.35 -2.97 2.82
C ARG A 3 20.03 -3.94 3.79
N ALA A 4 21.25 -3.65 4.21
CA ALA A 4 21.99 -4.53 5.11
C ALA A 4 21.37 -4.55 6.51
N ASP A 5 20.99 -3.37 7.00
CA ASP A 5 20.28 -3.17 8.27
C ASP A 5 18.92 -3.91 8.30
N ALA A 6 18.14 -3.84 7.21
CA ALA A 6 16.90 -4.59 7.10
C ALA A 6 17.13 -6.11 7.12
N VAL A 7 18.20 -6.60 6.48
CA VAL A 7 18.55 -8.02 6.50
C VAL A 7 18.89 -8.47 7.92
N GLU A 8 19.68 -7.70 8.66
CA GLU A 8 20.03 -8.00 10.05
C GLU A 8 18.79 -8.04 10.95
N SER A 9 17.88 -7.08 10.76
CA SER A 9 16.60 -7.03 11.48
C SER A 9 15.74 -8.27 11.20
N VAL A 10 15.61 -8.67 9.94
CA VAL A 10 14.85 -9.87 9.55
C VAL A 10 15.48 -11.14 10.12
N ASN A 11 16.81 -11.25 10.11
CA ASN A 11 17.50 -12.40 10.69
C ASN A 11 17.25 -12.53 12.20
N SER A 12 17.20 -11.40 12.91
CA SER A 12 16.82 -11.39 14.34
C SER A 12 15.38 -11.89 14.55
N MET A 13 14.43 -11.44 13.73
CA MET A 13 13.05 -11.92 13.80
C MET A 13 12.92 -13.42 13.50
N LEU A 14 13.71 -13.95 12.56
CA LEU A 14 13.74 -15.38 12.27
C LEU A 14 14.31 -16.19 13.44
N ALA A 15 15.36 -15.68 14.09
CA ALA A 15 15.91 -16.30 15.29
C ALA A 15 14.89 -16.32 16.44
N ASP A 16 14.06 -15.29 16.59
CA ASP A 16 12.97 -15.30 17.59
C ASP A 16 11.91 -16.37 17.30
N VAL A 17 11.59 -16.59 16.01
CA VAL A 17 10.68 -17.67 15.59
C VAL A 17 11.27 -19.04 15.90
N GLU A 18 12.54 -19.26 15.58
CA GLU A 18 13.25 -20.52 15.86
C GLU A 18 13.34 -20.82 17.36
N ASN A 19 13.56 -19.79 18.18
CA ASN A 19 13.66 -19.92 19.63
C ASN A 19 12.30 -19.89 20.36
N GLY A 20 11.19 -19.67 19.63
CA GLY A 20 9.86 -19.58 20.22
C GLY A 20 9.67 -18.36 21.13
N THR A 21 10.48 -17.31 20.97
CA THR A 21 10.46 -16.07 21.77
C THR A 21 9.53 -15.01 21.20
N PHE A 22 8.58 -15.40 20.36
CA PHE A 22 7.64 -14.48 19.70
C PHE A 22 6.25 -14.48 20.36
N TRP A 23 5.56 -13.35 20.21
CA TRP A 23 4.20 -13.18 20.72
C TRP A 23 3.21 -14.11 20.01
N SER A 24 2.33 -14.74 20.79
CA SER A 24 1.23 -15.60 20.28
C SER A 24 -0.10 -14.82 20.31
N PRO A 25 -0.56 -14.28 19.17
CA PRO A 25 -1.83 -13.56 19.10
C PRO A 25 -3.03 -14.51 19.23
N THR A 26 -4.11 -13.99 19.80
CA THR A 26 -5.42 -14.68 19.81
C THR A 26 -6.17 -14.53 18.49
N VAL A 27 -5.89 -13.47 17.71
CA VAL A 27 -6.46 -13.22 16.39
C VAL A 27 -5.36 -13.38 15.35
N THR A 28 -5.52 -14.38 14.48
CA THR A 28 -4.52 -14.75 13.47
C THR A 28 -5.00 -14.54 12.03
N ASP A 29 -6.28 -14.21 11.83
CA ASP A 29 -6.85 -13.95 10.50
C ASP A 29 -6.25 -12.66 9.91
N PRO A 30 -5.56 -12.73 8.76
CA PRO A 30 -5.04 -11.54 8.07
C PRO A 30 -6.13 -10.50 7.74
N ALA A 31 -7.39 -10.92 7.55
CA ALA A 31 -8.50 -10.01 7.25
C ALA A 31 -8.87 -9.11 8.44
N ALA A 32 -8.52 -9.50 9.67
CA ALA A 32 -8.89 -8.76 10.89
C ALA A 32 -8.37 -7.32 10.88
N MET A 33 -7.20 -7.07 10.28
CA MET A 33 -6.68 -5.71 10.13
C MET A 33 -7.52 -4.87 9.17
N VAL A 34 -7.91 -5.45 8.04
CA VAL A 34 -8.73 -4.75 7.02
C VAL A 34 -10.11 -4.45 7.60
N ASP A 35 -10.70 -5.37 8.36
CA ASP A 35 -12.00 -5.15 8.99
C ASP A 35 -11.93 -4.08 10.08
N LEU A 36 -10.85 -4.04 10.88
CA LEU A 36 -10.61 -2.96 11.83
C LEU A 36 -10.49 -1.59 11.15
N LEU A 37 -9.85 -1.51 9.98
CA LEU A 37 -9.76 -0.27 9.21
C LEU A 37 -11.14 0.17 8.70
N LYS A 38 -11.99 -0.77 8.24
CA LYS A 38 -13.37 -0.48 7.83
C LYS A 38 -14.22 0.01 8.99
N GLU A 39 -14.15 -0.67 10.14
CA GLU A 39 -14.87 -0.30 11.36
C GLU A 39 -14.52 1.12 11.81
N ARG A 40 -13.23 1.48 11.70
CA ARG A 40 -12.74 2.82 12.03
C ARG A 40 -12.96 3.86 10.92
N HIS A 41 -13.64 3.49 9.84
CA HIS A 41 -13.86 4.34 8.67
C HIS A 41 -12.57 4.95 8.09
N VAL A 42 -11.46 4.19 8.14
CA VAL A 42 -10.17 4.62 7.59
C VAL A 42 -10.18 4.44 6.07
N ARG A 43 -9.93 5.54 5.35
CA ARG A 43 -9.65 5.48 3.91
C ARG A 43 -8.22 4.99 3.67
N TYR A 44 -8.07 3.71 3.33
CA TYR A 44 -6.80 3.12 2.94
C TYR A 44 -6.66 3.02 1.43
N VAL A 45 -5.41 2.96 0.95
CA VAL A 45 -5.05 2.76 -0.46
C VAL A 45 -4.52 1.35 -0.58
N THR A 46 -5.19 0.52 -1.38
CA THR A 46 -4.73 -0.85 -1.65
C THR A 46 -3.54 -0.85 -2.61
N TRP A 47 -2.89 -2.00 -2.76
CA TRP A 47 -1.87 -2.18 -3.79
C TRP A 47 -2.42 -1.93 -5.20
N ALA A 48 -3.64 -2.40 -5.49
CA ALA A 48 -4.30 -2.18 -6.77
C ALA A 48 -4.60 -0.69 -7.01
N ASP A 49 -5.04 0.03 -5.97
CA ASP A 49 -5.21 1.47 -6.04
C ASP A 49 -3.88 2.17 -6.34
N TRP A 50 -2.81 1.80 -5.64
CA TRP A 50 -1.48 2.37 -5.88
C TRP A 50 -1.00 2.12 -7.32
N LEU A 51 -1.17 0.92 -7.85
CA LEU A 51 -0.83 0.60 -9.25
C LEU A 51 -1.64 1.44 -10.23
N ARG A 52 -2.92 1.68 -9.94
CA ARG A 52 -3.77 2.54 -10.77
C ARG A 52 -3.28 3.98 -10.75
N LEU A 53 -2.94 4.50 -9.57
CA LEU A 53 -2.34 5.83 -9.43
C LEU A 53 -1.02 5.94 -10.18
N ASP A 54 -0.16 4.93 -10.06
CA ASP A 54 1.13 4.85 -10.73
C ASP A 54 0.96 5.03 -12.25
N GLN A 55 0.04 4.27 -12.83
CA GLN A 55 -0.30 4.33 -14.24
C GLN A 55 -0.82 5.72 -14.65
N LEU A 56 -1.71 6.32 -13.87
CA LEU A 56 -2.21 7.68 -14.14
C LEU A 56 -1.09 8.72 -14.14
N GLU A 57 -0.13 8.63 -13.21
CA GLU A 57 1.02 9.55 -13.16
C GLU A 57 1.98 9.36 -14.34
N LEU A 58 2.17 8.12 -14.80
CA LEU A 58 2.96 7.80 -15.99
C LEU A 58 2.32 8.39 -17.25
N GLU A 59 1.01 8.18 -17.45
CA GLU A 59 0.23 8.71 -18.57
C GLU A 59 0.29 10.25 -18.63
N ARG A 60 0.08 10.91 -17.48
CA ARG A 60 0.22 12.37 -17.34
C ARG A 60 1.63 12.86 -17.66
N GLY A 61 2.64 12.07 -17.31
CA GLY A 61 4.04 12.36 -17.63
C GLY A 61 4.27 12.34 -19.14
N GLN A 62 3.85 11.25 -19.79
CA GLN A 62 4.05 11.01 -21.22
C GLN A 62 3.50 12.15 -22.10
N GLN A 63 2.33 12.69 -21.75
CA GLN A 63 1.71 13.84 -22.43
C GLN A 63 2.59 15.11 -22.43
N SER A 64 3.53 15.20 -21.49
CA SER A 64 4.48 16.31 -21.34
C SER A 64 5.93 15.93 -21.66
N GLY A 65 6.17 14.75 -22.24
CA GLY A 65 7.51 14.24 -22.52
C GLY A 65 8.34 13.89 -21.26
N ARG A 66 7.66 13.67 -20.12
CA ARG A 66 8.30 13.34 -18.84
C ARG A 66 8.03 11.88 -18.49
N PRO A 67 8.93 11.19 -17.77
CA PRO A 67 8.66 9.82 -17.32
C PRO A 67 7.41 9.70 -16.43
N ARG A 68 7.11 10.77 -15.67
CA ARG A 68 6.01 10.83 -14.72
C ARG A 68 5.63 12.26 -14.40
N ARG A 69 4.34 12.50 -14.12
CA ARG A 69 3.86 13.71 -13.48
C ARG A 69 2.99 13.36 -12.26
N LYS A 70 3.62 13.45 -11.08
CA LYS A 70 3.03 13.05 -9.81
C LYS A 70 1.81 13.88 -9.39
N PHE A 71 0.92 13.25 -8.63
CA PHE A 71 0.00 13.98 -7.76
C PHE A 71 0.76 14.42 -6.52
N THR A 72 0.67 15.70 -6.18
CA THR A 72 1.52 16.31 -5.13
C THR A 72 0.74 16.60 -3.84
N THR A 73 -0.56 16.31 -3.82
CA THR A 73 -1.40 16.40 -2.63
C THR A 73 -2.16 15.09 -2.43
N ILE A 74 -2.53 14.81 -1.18
CA ILE A 74 -3.29 13.62 -0.83
C ILE A 74 -4.67 13.69 -1.49
N GLU A 75 -5.32 14.85 -1.44
CA GLU A 75 -6.64 15.10 -2.01
C GLU A 75 -6.66 14.77 -3.51
N ALA A 76 -5.69 15.29 -4.27
CA ALA A 76 -5.62 15.06 -5.72
C ALA A 76 -5.32 13.60 -6.06
N MET A 77 -4.50 12.92 -5.26
CA MET A 77 -4.24 11.48 -5.40
C MET A 77 -5.52 10.67 -5.20
N LEU A 78 -6.27 11.02 -4.15
CA LEU A 78 -7.49 10.35 -3.75
C LEU A 78 -8.65 10.60 -4.73
N GLU A 79 -8.83 11.84 -5.20
CA GLU A 79 -9.80 12.20 -6.22
C GLU A 79 -9.55 11.44 -7.54
N ALA A 80 -8.29 11.36 -7.98
CA ALA A 80 -7.93 10.62 -9.19
C ALA A 80 -8.28 9.13 -9.10
N LEU A 81 -8.14 8.53 -7.91
CA LEU A 81 -8.55 7.15 -7.66
C LEU A 81 -10.07 7.00 -7.68
N ASP A 82 -10.80 7.93 -7.09
CA ASP A 82 -12.27 7.91 -7.09
C ASP A 82 -12.83 8.08 -8.51
N GLU A 83 -12.25 8.96 -9.31
CA GLU A 83 -12.57 9.13 -10.73
C GLU A 83 -12.27 7.87 -11.54
N ALA A 84 -11.09 7.26 -11.34
CA ALA A 84 -10.72 6.04 -12.03
C ALA A 84 -11.65 4.87 -11.70
N LYS A 85 -12.13 4.76 -10.45
CA LYS A 85 -13.10 3.74 -10.03
C LYS A 85 -14.48 3.97 -10.64
N LYS A 86 -14.93 5.22 -10.75
CA LYS A 86 -16.20 5.56 -11.42
C LYS A 86 -16.17 5.25 -12.91
N ALA A 87 -15.02 5.45 -13.56
CA ALA A 87 -14.83 5.21 -14.99
C ALA A 87 -14.73 3.72 -15.37
N ALA A 88 -14.54 2.82 -14.39
CA ALA A 88 -14.54 1.37 -14.57
C ALA A 88 -15.75 0.74 -13.83
N PRO A 89 -16.99 0.95 -14.30
CA PRO A 89 -18.15 0.34 -13.67
C PRO A 89 -18.19 -1.16 -13.98
N GLY A 90 -17.76 -1.98 -13.02
CA GLY A 90 -18.03 -3.41 -12.91
C GLY A 90 -17.20 -4.32 -13.83
N ASP A 91 -16.20 -4.97 -13.24
CA ASP A 91 -15.91 -6.38 -13.47
C ASP A 91 -16.34 -7.17 -12.22
#